data_AF-G0U537-F1
#
_entry.id   AF-G0U537-F1
#
_cell.length_a   1.000
_cell.length_b   1.000
_cell.length_c   1.000
_cell.angle_alpha   90.00
_cell.angle_beta   90.00
_cell.angle_gamma   90.00
#
_symmetry.space_group_name_H-M   'P 1'
#
loop_
_entity.id
_entity.type
_entity.pdbx_description
1 polymer ?
#
loop_
_entity_poly.entity_id
_entity_poly.type
_entity_poly.pdbx_seq_one_letter_code
_entity_poly.pdbx_strand_id
1 'polypeptide(L)'
;MTTARSVRLFAVWPRLGLIAQNYRYCSSTSPVKELRNRFRAPPNVGPGREGGPLGQDANPYKSWEHMNHKWLLLMCLGCLAGGAAAGNFAEVDEDALQPPYSISAIFADVTKTFEVRPDLAAVGIRVAFILAARRAGVSSDTFDESCSVARGLEDIAGVIQQLVTTYRISVEDASSLVAVAAVKFLNGPWNDIASAWRWGRNDIEEPLYRRSTSSKGSGSAGSMLEISTILESLGDLTAAECVALMACHSVGEFHEHVSGLDNVTHIGSRYHLSNEYFKFLLDNEGKFFDMEVPRTEENKEIKRLPKDFVCTYVVTGKSSKKKQCVLNRREVDALLGNTSWRAFVELFAADEAQWSKAFQSAFTKMIESNFKRLRFYKEPSK
;
A
#
# COMPACT_ATOMS: atom_id res chain seq x y z
N MET A 1 15.57 45.61 22.42
CA MET A 1 14.16 45.58 21.98
C MET A 1 13.95 44.31 21.18
N THR A 2 13.11 43.44 21.74
CA THR A 2 12.47 42.22 21.19
C THR A 2 13.32 41.20 20.41
N THR A 3 13.95 40.31 21.17
CA THR A 3 14.30 38.93 20.82
C THR A 3 13.08 38.01 21.02
N ALA A 4 12.67 37.26 20.00
CA ALA A 4 11.61 36.26 20.09
C ALA A 4 12.20 34.87 20.33
N ARG A 5 11.71 34.23 21.38
CA ARG A 5 12.19 32.98 21.96
C ARG A 5 11.66 31.75 21.21
N SER A 6 12.53 30.74 21.18
CA SER A 6 12.27 29.33 20.89
C SER A 6 11.01 28.80 21.57
N VAL A 7 10.14 28.16 20.79
CA VAL A 7 9.11 27.24 21.29
C VAL A 7 9.45 25.85 20.76
N ARG A 8 9.95 24.99 21.66
CA ARG A 8 10.03 23.54 21.44
C ARG A 8 8.64 22.97 21.73
N LEU A 9 8.01 22.36 20.74
CA LEU A 9 6.83 21.51 20.94
C LEU A 9 7.24 20.05 20.74
N PHE A 10 7.22 19.32 21.84
CA PHE A 10 7.22 17.86 21.89
C PHE A 10 5.91 17.32 21.30
N ALA A 11 6.01 16.34 20.42
CA ALA A 11 4.93 15.38 20.17
C ALA A 11 5.56 14.04 19.72
N VAL A 12 6.01 13.26 20.70
CA VAL A 12 6.38 11.85 20.51
C VAL A 12 5.10 11.03 20.66
N TRP A 13 4.78 10.24 19.63
CA TRP A 13 3.70 9.27 19.59
C TRP A 13 3.67 8.36 20.82
N PRO A 14 2.51 8.16 21.47
CA PRO A 14 2.30 7.07 22.40
C PRO A 14 1.91 5.79 21.65
N ARG A 15 2.48 4.69 22.15
CA ARG A 15 2.21 3.29 21.81
C ARG A 15 0.70 2.99 21.77
N LEU A 16 0.19 2.53 20.63
CA LEU A 16 -1.08 1.82 20.55
C LEU A 16 -0.87 0.39 21.05
N GLY A 17 -1.18 0.20 22.32
CA GLY A 17 -1.25 -1.10 22.97
C GLY A 17 -2.13 -0.97 24.19
N LEU A 18 -3.45 -0.84 24.00
CA LEU A 18 -4.51 -1.02 25.01
C LEU A 18 -5.89 -0.70 24.41
N ILE A 19 -6.45 -1.60 23.62
CA ILE A 19 -7.91 -1.70 23.44
C ILE A 19 -8.29 -3.18 23.55
N ALA A 20 -8.30 -3.69 24.78
CA ALA A 20 -8.98 -4.92 25.15
C ALA A 20 -9.13 -4.95 26.68
N GLN A 21 -10.06 -4.16 27.23
CA GLN A 21 -10.70 -4.41 28.53
C GLN A 21 -11.68 -3.27 28.84
N ASN A 22 -12.92 -3.42 28.39
CA ASN A 22 -14.09 -2.81 29.02
C ASN A 22 -15.32 -3.64 28.66
N TYR A 23 -15.33 -4.89 29.14
CA TYR A 23 -16.58 -5.57 29.44
C TYR A 23 -16.81 -5.55 30.95
N ARG A 24 -17.99 -5.06 31.29
CA ARG A 24 -18.53 -4.70 32.59
C ARG A 24 -18.45 -5.85 33.59
N TYR A 25 -17.99 -5.54 34.81
CA TYR A 25 -18.42 -6.23 36.02
C TYR A 25 -19.07 -5.19 36.95
N CYS A 26 -20.39 -5.04 36.83
CA CYS A 26 -21.21 -4.51 37.93
C CYS A 26 -21.67 -5.72 38.74
N SER A 27 -21.00 -6.00 39.85
CA SER A 27 -21.52 -6.91 40.88
C SER A 27 -22.50 -6.14 41.77
N SER A 28 -23.76 -6.07 41.37
CA SER A 28 -24.85 -5.78 42.31
C SER A 28 -25.31 -7.09 42.93
N THR A 29 -24.99 -7.30 44.20
CA THR A 29 -25.52 -8.38 45.01
C THR A 29 -27.02 -8.15 45.24
N SER A 30 -27.84 -9.09 44.79
CA SER A 30 -29.21 -9.30 45.28
C SER A 30 -29.42 -10.81 45.44
N PRO A 31 -30.11 -11.25 46.50
CA PRO A 31 -30.08 -12.64 46.93
C PRO A 31 -31.01 -13.48 46.02
N VAL A 32 -30.42 -14.36 45.21
CA VAL A 32 -31.19 -15.35 44.46
C VAL A 32 -31.40 -16.57 45.37
N LYS A 33 -32.68 -16.87 45.60
CA LYS A 33 -33.19 -18.05 46.30
C LYS A 33 -32.54 -19.33 45.77
N GLU A 34 -32.10 -20.19 46.69
CA GLU A 34 -31.61 -21.55 46.42
C GLU A 34 -32.61 -22.33 45.55
N LEU A 35 -32.24 -22.60 44.30
CA LEU A 35 -32.81 -23.69 43.52
C LEU A 35 -31.76 -24.80 43.46
N ARG A 36 -31.97 -25.80 44.33
CA ARG A 36 -31.20 -27.04 44.38
C ARG A 36 -31.36 -27.80 43.06
N ASN A 37 -30.34 -27.77 42.22
CA ASN A 37 -30.07 -28.83 41.24
C ASN A 37 -28.56 -29.02 41.17
N ARG A 38 -28.03 -29.84 42.08
CA ARG A 38 -26.61 -30.24 42.09
C ARG A 38 -26.41 -31.38 41.10
N PHE A 39 -25.56 -31.19 40.10
CA PHE A 39 -25.15 -32.24 39.16
C PHE A 39 -24.38 -33.33 39.90
N ARG A 40 -24.91 -34.55 39.91
CA ARG A 40 -24.23 -35.74 40.44
C ARG A 40 -23.36 -36.36 39.34
N ALA A 41 -22.12 -36.69 39.67
CA ALA A 41 -21.25 -37.45 38.76
C ALA A 41 -21.82 -38.88 38.55
N PRO A 42 -21.69 -39.45 37.34
CA PRO A 42 -22.09 -40.83 37.06
C PRO A 42 -21.20 -41.84 37.82
N PRO A 43 -21.73 -43.03 38.14
CA PRO A 43 -21.09 -43.98 39.07
C PRO A 43 -19.78 -44.63 38.58
N ASN A 44 -19.38 -44.49 37.31
CA ASN A 44 -18.24 -45.20 36.71
C ASN A 44 -17.10 -44.27 36.26
N VAL A 45 -16.55 -43.47 37.17
CA VAL A 45 -15.29 -42.73 36.95
C VAL A 45 -14.16 -43.45 37.69
N GLY A 46 -13.36 -44.22 36.94
CA GLY A 46 -11.99 -44.72 37.20
C GLY A 46 -11.58 -45.25 38.60
N PRO A 47 -10.71 -46.28 38.68
CA PRO A 47 -10.24 -46.79 39.97
C PRO A 47 -9.30 -45.76 40.62
N GLY A 48 -9.75 -45.10 41.69
CA GLY A 48 -8.95 -44.12 42.43
C GLY A 48 -9.64 -43.47 43.64
N ARG A 49 -10.82 -43.96 44.07
CA ARG A 49 -11.50 -43.47 45.28
C ARG A 49 -11.71 -44.60 46.27
N GLU A 50 -10.68 -44.92 47.04
CA GLU A 50 -10.86 -45.62 48.32
C GLU A 50 -11.20 -44.57 49.39
N GLY A 51 -12.35 -44.73 50.05
CA GLY A 51 -12.54 -44.25 51.42
C GLY A 51 -13.18 -42.88 51.68
N GLY A 52 -14.22 -42.45 50.95
CA GLY A 52 -14.97 -41.23 51.32
C GLY A 52 -16.48 -41.32 51.05
N PRO A 53 -17.36 -40.63 51.83
CA PRO A 53 -18.80 -40.75 51.69
C PRO A 53 -19.27 -40.28 50.32
N LEU A 54 -20.20 -41.04 49.73
CA LEU A 54 -20.94 -40.72 48.51
C LEU A 54 -21.52 -39.30 48.59
N GLY A 55 -20.92 -38.35 47.87
CA GLY A 55 -21.50 -37.02 47.70
C GLY A 55 -20.55 -35.83 47.69
N GLN A 56 -19.33 -35.95 47.16
CA GLN A 56 -18.58 -34.74 46.82
C GLN A 56 -19.17 -34.12 45.56
N ASP A 57 -19.77 -32.93 45.72
CA ASP A 57 -20.21 -32.08 44.63
C ASP A 57 -19.06 -31.87 43.65
N ALA A 58 -19.33 -32.08 42.35
CA ALA A 58 -18.36 -31.77 41.30
C ALA A 58 -18.08 -30.27 41.35
N ASN A 59 -16.87 -29.89 41.74
CA ASN A 59 -16.45 -28.50 41.72
C ASN A 59 -16.32 -28.07 40.24
N PRO A 60 -17.17 -27.15 39.72
CA PRO A 60 -17.13 -26.75 38.31
C PRO A 60 -15.78 -26.13 37.91
N TYR A 61 -15.02 -25.62 38.89
CA TYR A 61 -13.69 -25.04 38.70
C TYR A 61 -12.54 -26.07 38.64
N LYS A 62 -12.79 -27.36 38.91
CA LYS A 62 -11.80 -28.46 38.78
C LYS A 62 -12.02 -29.37 37.56
N SER A 63 -13.01 -29.06 36.71
CA SER A 63 -13.30 -29.81 35.48
C SER A 63 -12.10 -29.90 34.52
N TRP A 64 -11.19 -28.91 34.58
CA TRP A 64 -9.96 -28.86 33.81
C TRP A 64 -8.89 -29.87 34.26
N GLU A 65 -8.87 -30.27 35.53
CA GLU A 65 -7.90 -31.25 36.07
C GLU A 65 -8.20 -32.69 35.61
N HIS A 66 -9.42 -32.94 35.10
CA HIS A 66 -9.88 -34.27 34.67
C HIS A 66 -10.12 -34.38 33.16
N MET A 67 -9.93 -33.29 32.41
CA MET A 67 -9.98 -33.35 30.95
C MET A 67 -8.68 -33.95 30.41
N ASN A 68 -8.78 -35.13 29.81
CA ASN A 68 -7.69 -35.74 29.07
C ASN A 68 -7.20 -34.73 28.01
N HIS A 69 -5.89 -34.47 27.97
CA HIS A 69 -5.26 -33.54 27.03
C HIS A 69 -5.65 -33.84 25.57
N LYS A 70 -5.94 -35.10 25.23
CA LYS A 70 -6.46 -35.49 23.91
C LYS A 70 -7.83 -34.89 23.60
N TRP A 71 -8.73 -34.82 24.58
CA TRP A 71 -10.06 -34.24 24.45
C TRP A 71 -10.03 -32.72 24.32
N LEU A 72 -9.12 -32.06 25.06
CA LEU A 72 -8.92 -30.62 24.92
C LEU A 72 -8.43 -30.26 23.51
N LEU A 73 -7.43 -30.98 23.01
CA LEU A 73 -6.94 -30.80 21.64
C LEU A 73 -8.03 -31.05 20.60
N LEU A 74 -8.84 -32.10 20.78
CA LEU A 74 -9.95 -32.41 19.88
C LEU A 74 -11.02 -31.31 19.89
N MET A 75 -11.32 -30.73 21.06
CA MET A 75 -12.25 -29.61 21.18
C MET A 75 -11.68 -28.36 20.51
N CYS A 76 -10.41 -28.01 20.75
CA CYS A 76 -9.77 -26.88 20.09
C CYS A 76 -9.76 -27.04 18.57
N LEU A 77 -9.45 -28.24 18.06
CA LEU A 77 -9.54 -28.56 16.64
C LEU A 77 -10.97 -28.47 16.12
N GLY A 78 -11.97 -28.93 16.89
CA GLY A 78 -13.39 -28.81 16.55
C GLY A 78 -13.87 -27.36 16.50
N CYS A 79 -13.43 -26.51 17.43
CA CYS A 79 -13.73 -25.08 17.42
C CYS A 79 -13.03 -24.35 16.27
N LEU A 80 -11.78 -24.69 15.97
CA LEU A 80 -11.05 -24.15 14.82
C LEU A 80 -11.69 -24.59 13.50
N ALA A 81 -12.01 -25.87 13.35
CA ALA A 81 -12.67 -26.40 12.16
C ALA A 81 -14.10 -25.86 12.02
N GLY A 82 -14.84 -25.74 13.12
CA GLY A 82 -16.18 -25.16 13.15
C GLY A 82 -16.16 -23.67 12.83
N GLY A 83 -15.20 -22.90 13.36
CA GLY A 83 -15.01 -21.49 13.02
C GLY A 83 -14.56 -21.28 11.57
N ALA A 84 -13.65 -22.13 11.08
CA ALA A 84 -13.23 -22.11 9.67
C ALA A 84 -14.37 -22.50 8.73
N ALA A 85 -15.19 -23.49 9.10
CA ALA A 85 -16.38 -23.87 8.34
C ALA A 85 -17.43 -22.76 8.38
N ALA A 86 -17.77 -22.21 9.54
CA ALA A 86 -18.74 -21.11 9.64
C ALA A 86 -18.29 -19.86 8.87
N GLY A 87 -16.98 -19.54 8.89
CA GLY A 87 -16.42 -18.44 8.09
C GLY A 87 -16.36 -18.70 6.58
N ASN A 88 -16.44 -19.95 6.15
CA ASN A 88 -16.48 -20.34 4.73
C ASN A 88 -17.90 -20.63 4.20
N PHE A 89 -18.86 -20.96 5.07
CA PHE A 89 -20.23 -21.33 4.71
C PHE A 89 -21.28 -20.28 5.06
N ALA A 90 -20.93 -19.22 5.78
CA ALA A 90 -21.74 -18.01 5.78
C ALA A 90 -21.55 -17.33 4.42
N GLU A 91 -22.38 -17.69 3.44
CA GLU A 91 -22.58 -16.91 2.22
C GLU A 91 -23.15 -15.56 2.65
N VAL A 92 -22.26 -14.61 2.94
CA VAL A 92 -22.62 -13.20 2.96
C VAL A 92 -22.97 -12.89 1.51
N ASP A 93 -24.19 -12.39 1.28
CA ASP A 93 -24.55 -11.83 -0.01
C ASP A 93 -23.67 -10.60 -0.25
N GLU A 94 -22.50 -10.82 -0.86
CA GLU A 94 -21.52 -9.78 -1.16
C GLU A 94 -22.12 -8.72 -2.11
N ASP A 95 -23.18 -9.04 -2.84
CA ASP A 95 -23.91 -8.13 -3.73
C ASP A 95 -24.87 -7.19 -2.97
N ALA A 96 -25.27 -7.57 -1.75
CA ALA A 96 -26.09 -6.74 -0.86
C ALA A 96 -25.26 -5.74 -0.04
N LEU A 97 -23.94 -5.91 0.03
CA LEU A 97 -23.06 -4.98 0.73
C LEU A 97 -22.88 -3.70 -0.09
N GLN A 98 -23.18 -2.56 0.53
CA GLN A 98 -22.93 -1.24 -0.04
C GLN A 98 -21.78 -0.55 0.71
N PRO A 99 -20.90 0.17 0.00
CA PRO A 99 -19.89 0.99 0.62
C PRO A 99 -20.56 2.14 1.41
N PRO A 100 -20.11 2.47 2.62
CA PRO A 100 -20.72 3.51 3.46
C PRO A 100 -20.37 4.93 3.01
N TYR A 101 -19.79 5.11 1.84
CA TYR A 101 -19.24 6.37 1.34
C TYR A 101 -19.48 6.53 -0.17
N SER A 102 -19.52 7.78 -0.61
CA SER A 102 -19.59 8.12 -2.03
C SER A 102 -18.19 8.42 -2.58
N ILE A 103 -17.78 7.70 -3.64
CA ILE A 103 -16.53 8.00 -4.37
C ILE A 103 -16.55 9.43 -4.89
N SER A 104 -17.69 9.93 -5.34
CA SER A 104 -17.82 11.29 -5.88
C SER A 104 -17.48 12.36 -4.83
N ALA A 105 -17.88 12.14 -3.58
CA ALA A 105 -17.56 13.02 -2.45
C ALA A 105 -16.06 12.97 -2.10
N ILE A 106 -15.48 11.75 -2.04
CA ILE A 106 -14.04 11.56 -1.81
C ILE A 106 -13.22 12.26 -2.90
N PHE A 107 -13.58 12.08 -4.18
CA PHE A 107 -12.90 12.73 -5.30
C PHE A 107 -12.99 14.25 -5.21
N ALA A 108 -14.14 14.80 -4.83
CA ALA A 108 -14.28 16.24 -4.66
C ALA A 108 -13.36 16.78 -3.57
N ASP A 109 -13.26 16.10 -2.43
CA ASP A 109 -12.40 16.53 -1.33
C ASP A 109 -10.91 16.38 -1.64
N VAL A 110 -10.52 15.27 -2.28
CA VAL A 110 -9.13 15.07 -2.74
C VAL A 110 -8.75 16.12 -3.78
N THR A 111 -9.66 16.45 -4.71
CA THR A 111 -9.42 17.47 -5.74
C THR A 111 -9.17 18.84 -5.09
N LYS A 112 -9.98 19.26 -4.11
CA LYS A 112 -9.76 20.51 -3.35
C LYS A 112 -8.38 20.51 -2.67
N THR A 113 -7.97 19.38 -2.10
CA THR A 113 -6.63 19.26 -1.51
C THR A 113 -5.54 19.48 -2.55
N PHE A 114 -5.67 18.90 -3.75
CA PHE A 114 -4.70 19.09 -4.83
C PHE A 114 -4.74 20.48 -5.46
N GLU A 115 -5.88 21.18 -5.45
CA GLU A 115 -5.94 22.59 -5.85
C GLU A 115 -5.09 23.48 -4.92
N VAL A 116 -5.01 23.14 -3.64
CA VAL A 116 -4.19 23.86 -2.64
C VAL A 116 -2.74 23.35 -2.63
N ARG A 117 -2.54 22.04 -2.83
CA ARG A 117 -1.25 21.34 -2.80
C ARG A 117 -1.08 20.45 -4.04
N PRO A 118 -0.85 21.04 -5.23
CA PRO A 118 -0.80 20.30 -6.49
C PRO A 118 0.39 19.34 -6.59
N ASP A 119 1.45 19.61 -5.83
CA ASP A 119 2.62 18.74 -5.67
C ASP A 119 2.23 17.34 -5.13
N LEU A 120 1.23 17.27 -4.25
CA LEU A 120 0.81 16.02 -3.62
C LEU A 120 0.08 15.06 -4.57
N ALA A 121 -0.41 15.53 -5.73
CA ALA A 121 -1.09 14.65 -6.69
C ALA A 121 -0.12 13.57 -7.22
N ALA A 122 1.06 13.97 -7.69
CA ALA A 122 2.05 13.01 -8.17
C ALA A 122 2.56 12.09 -7.04
N VAL A 123 2.64 12.60 -5.81
CA VAL A 123 2.96 11.79 -4.62
C VAL A 123 1.87 10.76 -4.34
N GLY A 124 0.58 11.10 -4.52
CA GLY A 124 -0.53 10.16 -4.40
C GLY A 124 -0.41 8.96 -5.36
N ILE A 125 0.01 9.21 -6.61
CA ILE A 125 0.32 8.14 -7.58
C ILE A 125 1.49 7.28 -7.08
N ARG A 126 2.57 7.90 -6.61
CA ARG A 126 3.73 7.19 -6.07
C ARG A 126 3.37 6.33 -4.86
N VAL A 127 2.48 6.79 -3.97
CA VAL A 127 2.00 6.01 -2.82
C VAL A 127 1.34 4.72 -3.27
N ALA A 128 0.50 4.75 -4.30
CA ALA A 128 -0.13 3.54 -4.82
C ALA A 128 0.91 2.51 -5.31
N PHE A 129 1.96 2.97 -6.01
CA PHE A 129 3.08 2.11 -6.40
C PHE A 129 3.85 1.57 -5.20
N ILE A 130 4.16 2.39 -4.20
CA ILE A 130 4.84 1.97 -2.96
C ILE A 130 4.05 0.87 -2.25
N LEU A 131 2.73 1.07 -2.08
CA LEU A 131 1.87 0.11 -1.40
C LEU A 131 1.78 -1.21 -2.18
N ALA A 132 1.62 -1.16 -3.51
CA ALA A 132 1.63 -2.35 -4.36
C ALA A 132 2.97 -3.10 -4.30
N ALA A 133 4.09 -2.38 -4.41
CA ALA A 133 5.44 -2.96 -4.33
C ALA A 133 5.70 -3.61 -2.96
N ARG A 134 5.21 -3.01 -1.87
CA ARG A 134 5.29 -3.57 -0.51
C ARG A 134 4.48 -4.86 -0.40
N ARG A 135 3.25 -4.90 -0.91
CA ARG A 135 2.41 -6.11 -0.91
C ARG A 135 3.02 -7.24 -1.76
N ALA A 136 3.68 -6.89 -2.87
CA ALA A 136 4.37 -7.83 -3.74
C ALA A 136 5.74 -8.30 -3.19
N GLY A 137 6.23 -7.68 -2.12
CA GLY A 137 7.53 -7.98 -1.52
C GLY A 137 8.74 -7.49 -2.32
N VAL A 138 8.55 -6.50 -3.19
CA VAL A 138 9.57 -5.90 -4.08
C VAL A 138 9.87 -4.44 -3.72
N SER A 139 9.60 -4.03 -2.47
CA SER A 139 9.93 -2.70 -1.98
C SER A 139 11.43 -2.44 -1.93
N SER A 140 11.84 -1.22 -2.24
CA SER A 140 13.23 -0.80 -2.25
C SER A 140 13.65 0.04 -1.04
N ASP A 141 14.95 0.01 -0.75
CA ASP A 141 15.60 0.93 0.17
C ASP A 141 16.40 2.03 -0.55
N THR A 142 16.53 1.96 -1.88
CA THR A 142 17.30 2.88 -2.69
C THR A 142 16.54 3.30 -3.95
N PHE A 143 16.71 4.56 -4.34
CA PHE A 143 16.16 5.08 -5.59
C PHE A 143 16.80 4.48 -6.85
N ASP A 144 18.00 3.88 -6.73
CA ASP A 144 18.65 3.17 -7.85
C ASP A 144 17.79 1.98 -8.34
N GLU A 145 16.99 1.37 -7.47
CA GLU A 145 16.14 0.22 -7.82
C GLU A 145 14.71 0.66 -8.18
N SER A 146 14.08 1.51 -7.36
CA SER A 146 12.78 2.12 -7.70
C SER A 146 12.40 3.24 -6.74
N CYS A 147 11.38 4.02 -7.09
CA CYS A 147 10.79 5.03 -6.20
C CYS A 147 9.93 4.46 -5.06
N SER A 148 9.97 3.14 -4.83
CA SER A 148 9.19 2.44 -3.80
C SER A 148 9.71 2.62 -2.36
N VAL A 149 10.62 3.59 -2.14
CA VAL A 149 11.15 3.87 -0.81
C VAL A 149 10.14 4.63 0.05
N ALA A 150 10.11 4.33 1.35
CA ALA A 150 9.21 4.95 2.33
C ALA A 150 9.80 6.25 2.92
N ARG A 151 9.98 7.28 2.08
CA ARG A 151 10.44 8.63 2.47
C ARG A 151 9.66 9.72 1.74
N GLY A 152 9.41 10.85 2.41
CA GLY A 152 8.71 12.00 1.83
C GLY A 152 7.23 11.72 1.58
N LEU A 153 6.59 11.05 2.53
CA LEU A 153 5.19 10.61 2.44
C LEU A 153 4.32 11.22 3.56
N GLU A 154 4.88 12.06 4.40
CA GLU A 154 4.26 12.61 5.61
C GLU A 154 3.03 13.45 5.26
N ASP A 155 3.17 14.34 4.27
CA ASP A 155 2.09 15.24 3.84
C ASP A 155 0.90 14.46 3.24
N ILE A 156 1.18 13.52 2.33
CA ILE A 156 0.14 12.71 1.70
C ILE A 156 -0.52 11.73 2.70
N ALA A 157 0.24 11.25 3.69
CA ALA A 157 -0.31 10.44 4.78
C ALA A 157 -1.32 11.24 5.61
N GLY A 158 -1.07 12.54 5.83
CA GLY A 158 -2.04 13.43 6.46
C GLY A 158 -3.36 13.52 5.70
N VAL A 159 -3.30 13.63 4.36
CA VAL A 159 -4.48 13.64 3.49
C VAL A 159 -5.25 12.32 3.58
N ILE A 160 -4.55 11.19 3.48
CA ILE A 160 -5.17 9.85 3.59
C ILE A 160 -5.83 9.67 4.97
N GLN A 161 -5.15 10.06 6.05
CA GLN A 161 -5.68 9.96 7.41
C GLN A 161 -6.96 10.79 7.61
N GLN A 162 -7.02 11.97 6.99
CA GLN A 162 -8.22 12.80 7.00
C GLN A 162 -9.40 12.08 6.31
N LEU A 163 -9.17 11.45 5.16
CA LEU A 163 -10.20 10.68 4.46
C LEU A 163 -10.68 9.47 5.26
N VAL A 164 -9.75 8.70 5.83
CA VAL A 164 -10.05 7.55 6.70
C VAL A 164 -10.96 7.97 7.86
N THR A 165 -10.65 9.10 8.49
CA THR A 165 -11.43 9.64 9.61
C THR A 165 -12.80 10.14 9.17
N THR A 166 -12.88 10.81 8.03
CA THR A 166 -14.10 11.48 7.53
C THR A 166 -15.09 10.47 6.96
N TYR A 167 -14.61 9.52 6.16
CA TYR A 167 -15.43 8.56 5.41
C TYR A 167 -15.49 7.17 6.04
N ARG A 168 -14.79 6.93 7.16
CA ARG A 168 -14.68 5.63 7.83
C ARG A 168 -14.32 4.49 6.85
N ILE A 169 -13.39 4.81 5.97
CA ILE A 169 -12.88 3.93 4.91
C ILE A 169 -11.53 3.34 5.35
N SER A 170 -11.14 2.17 4.82
CA SER A 170 -9.81 1.61 5.09
C SER A 170 -8.70 2.50 4.53
N VAL A 171 -7.51 2.41 5.11
CA VAL A 171 -6.33 3.15 4.64
C VAL A 171 -6.02 2.77 3.19
N GLU A 172 -6.13 1.48 2.85
CA GLU A 172 -5.85 0.98 1.51
C GLU A 172 -6.89 1.44 0.46
N ASP A 173 -8.19 1.44 0.79
CA ASP A 173 -9.20 1.99 -0.12
C ASP A 173 -9.02 3.51 -0.29
N ALA A 174 -8.78 4.25 0.81
CA ALA A 174 -8.49 5.69 0.75
C ALA A 174 -7.27 6.01 -0.10
N SER A 175 -6.17 5.27 0.08
CA SER A 175 -4.92 5.46 -0.68
C SER A 175 -5.13 5.21 -2.17
N SER A 176 -5.87 4.16 -2.52
CA SER A 176 -6.19 3.86 -3.93
C SER A 176 -7.06 4.95 -4.57
N LEU A 177 -8.07 5.48 -3.86
CA LEU A 177 -8.93 6.55 -4.35
C LEU A 177 -8.19 7.88 -4.50
N VAL A 178 -7.27 8.19 -3.57
CA VAL A 178 -6.37 9.35 -3.68
C VAL A 178 -5.53 9.26 -4.96
N ALA A 179 -5.00 8.07 -5.27
CA ALA A 179 -4.20 7.86 -6.47
C ALA A 179 -5.02 7.99 -7.76
N VAL A 180 -6.26 7.47 -7.81
CA VAL A 180 -7.16 7.65 -8.97
C VAL A 180 -7.54 9.13 -9.15
N ALA A 181 -7.86 9.83 -8.06
CA ALA A 181 -8.14 11.26 -8.10
C ALA A 181 -6.91 12.07 -8.56
N ALA A 182 -5.70 11.63 -8.21
CA ALA A 182 -4.47 12.26 -8.67
C ALA A 182 -4.24 12.07 -10.18
N VAL A 183 -4.49 10.88 -10.73
CA VAL A 183 -4.44 10.65 -12.19
C VAL A 183 -5.41 11.61 -12.89
N LYS A 184 -6.64 11.75 -12.37
CA LYS A 184 -7.61 12.71 -12.89
C LYS A 184 -7.13 14.16 -12.80
N PHE A 185 -6.63 14.59 -11.64
CA PHE A 185 -6.17 15.96 -11.40
C PHE A 185 -5.01 16.34 -12.33
N LEU A 186 -4.12 15.38 -12.61
CA LEU A 186 -2.97 15.55 -13.51
C LEU A 186 -3.33 15.33 -14.99
N ASN A 187 -4.63 15.36 -15.34
CA ASN A 187 -5.14 15.18 -16.70
C ASN A 187 -4.68 13.88 -17.39
N GLY A 188 -4.47 12.82 -16.61
CA GLY A 188 -4.19 11.48 -17.13
C GLY A 188 -5.46 10.68 -17.44
N PRO A 189 -5.34 9.50 -18.07
CA PRO A 189 -6.47 8.63 -18.36
C PRO A 189 -6.94 7.92 -17.08
N TRP A 190 -8.13 8.29 -16.58
CA TRP A 190 -8.64 7.85 -15.28
C TRP A 190 -10.02 7.18 -15.32
N ASN A 191 -10.78 7.38 -16.40
CA ASN A 191 -12.21 7.02 -16.45
C ASN A 191 -12.43 5.51 -16.26
N ASP A 192 -11.66 4.69 -16.98
CA ASP A 192 -11.81 3.24 -16.90
C ASP A 192 -11.35 2.72 -15.54
N ILE A 193 -10.30 3.32 -14.97
CA ILE A 193 -9.80 3.01 -13.62
C ILE A 193 -10.89 3.28 -12.58
N ALA A 194 -11.51 4.46 -12.62
CA ALA A 194 -12.56 4.83 -11.68
C ALA A 194 -13.82 3.97 -11.86
N SER A 195 -14.19 3.65 -13.11
CA SER A 195 -15.37 2.82 -13.39
C SER A 195 -15.19 1.35 -12.98
N ALA A 196 -13.96 0.83 -13.07
CA ALA A 196 -13.61 -0.53 -12.69
C ALA A 196 -13.20 -0.65 -11.21
N TRP A 197 -13.06 0.47 -10.50
CA TRP A 197 -12.56 0.49 -9.13
C TRP A 197 -13.45 -0.35 -8.20
N ARG A 198 -12.81 -1.26 -7.47
CA ARG A 198 -13.43 -2.10 -6.45
C ARG A 198 -13.07 -1.64 -5.05
N TRP A 199 -13.93 -1.94 -4.08
CA TRP A 199 -13.75 -1.61 -2.66
C TRP A 199 -13.52 -2.84 -1.79
N GLY A 200 -13.20 -2.64 -0.52
CA GLY A 200 -13.01 -3.70 0.46
C GLY A 200 -11.56 -4.13 0.63
N ARG A 201 -10.59 -3.24 0.37
CA ARG A 201 -9.19 -3.50 0.70
C ARG A 201 -9.02 -3.55 2.22
N ASN A 202 -8.46 -4.66 2.71
CA ASN A 202 -8.24 -4.87 4.13
C ASN A 202 -6.94 -4.18 4.59
N ASP A 203 -7.01 -3.46 5.70
CA ASP A 203 -5.82 -2.97 6.41
C ASP A 203 -5.21 -4.14 7.19
N ILE A 204 -4.16 -4.76 6.65
CA ILE A 204 -3.50 -5.92 7.26
C ILE A 204 -2.29 -5.42 8.07
N GLU A 205 -2.19 -5.82 9.34
CA GLU A 205 -1.05 -5.52 10.22
C GLU A 205 0.14 -6.51 10.07
N GLU A 206 0.10 -7.40 9.07
CA GLU A 206 1.09 -8.45 8.92
C GLU A 206 2.48 -7.88 8.55
N PRO A 207 3.56 -8.40 9.15
CA PRO A 207 4.91 -7.98 8.82
C PRO A 207 5.21 -8.28 7.36
N LEU A 208 5.65 -7.25 6.63
CA LEU A 208 5.89 -7.35 5.20
C LEU A 208 7.04 -8.30 4.88
N TYR A 209 6.76 -9.28 4.03
CA TYR A 209 7.76 -10.18 3.47
C TYR A 209 8.51 -9.47 2.34
N ARG A 210 9.82 -9.25 2.49
CA ARG A 210 10.68 -8.88 1.35
C ARG A 210 11.13 -10.16 0.65
N ARG A 211 10.88 -10.25 -0.65
CA ARG A 211 11.38 -11.36 -1.46
C ARG A 211 12.91 -11.32 -1.42
N SER A 212 13.51 -12.31 -0.78
CA SER A 212 14.98 -12.43 -0.71
C SER A 212 15.50 -12.67 -2.13
N THR A 213 16.40 -11.79 -2.60
CA THR A 213 17.15 -11.96 -3.84
C THR A 213 18.20 -13.06 -3.68
N SER A 214 17.74 -14.30 -3.46
CA SER A 214 18.60 -15.48 -3.53
C SER A 214 18.75 -15.93 -4.98
N SER A 215 19.33 -15.07 -5.82
CA SER A 215 20.02 -15.58 -7.00
C SER A 215 21.24 -16.36 -6.50
N LYS A 216 21.22 -17.67 -6.72
CA LYS A 216 22.32 -18.58 -6.39
C LYS A 216 23.63 -18.04 -6.97
N GLY A 217 24.61 -17.74 -6.11
CA GLY A 217 26.03 -17.75 -6.51
C GLY A 217 26.76 -16.42 -6.67
N SER A 218 26.35 -15.33 -6.03
CA SER A 218 27.16 -14.09 -6.01
C SER A 218 27.27 -13.56 -4.58
N GLY A 219 28.41 -13.83 -3.92
CA GLY A 219 28.77 -13.31 -2.60
C GLY A 219 29.14 -11.82 -2.61
N SER A 220 28.34 -10.98 -3.25
CA SER A 220 28.53 -9.54 -3.38
C SER A 220 27.20 -8.83 -3.07
N ALA A 221 27.29 -7.63 -2.51
CA ALA A 221 26.19 -6.77 -2.05
C ALA A 221 24.90 -6.90 -2.89
N GLY A 222 23.77 -7.08 -2.20
CA GLY A 222 22.46 -7.47 -2.74
C GLY A 222 22.19 -7.02 -4.17
N SER A 223 22.03 -8.00 -5.07
CA SER A 223 21.59 -7.78 -6.44
C SER A 223 20.26 -7.01 -6.41
N MET A 224 20.24 -5.80 -6.99
CA MET A 224 18.99 -5.07 -7.20
C MET A 224 18.08 -5.86 -8.14
N LEU A 225 16.77 -5.76 -7.96
CA LEU A 225 15.81 -6.38 -8.85
C LEU A 225 15.77 -5.65 -10.20
N GLU A 226 15.59 -6.40 -11.28
CA GLU A 226 15.30 -5.85 -12.60
C GLU A 226 13.93 -5.16 -12.63
N ILE A 227 13.82 -4.07 -13.39
CA ILE A 227 12.59 -3.26 -13.45
C ILE A 227 11.40 -4.09 -13.92
N SER A 228 11.62 -4.97 -14.91
CA SER A 228 10.58 -5.89 -15.38
C SER A 228 10.05 -6.78 -14.25
N THR A 229 10.93 -7.36 -13.43
CA THR A 229 10.55 -8.21 -12.29
C THR A 229 9.75 -7.45 -11.24
N ILE A 230 10.11 -6.18 -10.97
CA ILE A 230 9.35 -5.33 -10.04
C ILE A 230 7.94 -5.11 -10.58
N LEU A 231 7.81 -4.64 -11.83
CA LEU A 231 6.53 -4.26 -12.42
C LEU A 231 5.62 -5.47 -12.66
N GLU A 232 6.15 -6.59 -13.16
CA GLU A 232 5.39 -7.84 -13.34
C GLU A 232 4.81 -8.34 -12.01
N SER A 233 5.50 -8.10 -10.88
CA SER A 233 5.01 -8.47 -9.56
C SER A 233 3.82 -7.64 -9.08
N LEU A 234 3.45 -6.54 -9.76
CA LEU A 234 2.34 -5.64 -9.42
C LEU A 234 1.00 -6.07 -10.04
N GLY A 235 0.68 -7.37 -9.94
CA GLY A 235 -0.56 -7.94 -10.47
C GLY A 235 -0.40 -8.59 -11.85
N ASP A 236 0.73 -9.27 -12.07
CA ASP A 236 1.03 -10.03 -13.30
C ASP A 236 0.87 -9.15 -14.56
N LEU A 237 1.49 -7.97 -14.51
CA LEU A 237 1.46 -7.00 -15.59
C LEU A 237 2.13 -7.59 -16.84
N THR A 238 1.50 -7.41 -18.00
CA THR A 238 2.12 -7.71 -19.30
C THR A 238 3.24 -6.71 -19.60
N ALA A 239 4.14 -7.05 -20.55
CA ALA A 239 5.20 -6.12 -20.96
C ALA A 239 4.67 -4.75 -21.42
N ALA A 240 3.54 -4.73 -22.16
CA ALA A 240 2.88 -3.50 -22.58
C ALA A 240 2.37 -2.68 -21.38
N GLU A 241 1.79 -3.33 -20.37
CA GLU A 241 1.32 -2.70 -19.14
C GLU A 241 2.47 -2.18 -18.28
N CYS A 242 3.57 -2.93 -18.15
CA CYS A 242 4.79 -2.52 -17.48
C CYS A 242 5.34 -1.23 -18.10
N VAL A 243 5.52 -1.20 -19.42
CA VAL A 243 6.01 -0.02 -20.15
C VAL A 243 5.02 1.14 -20.01
N ALA A 244 3.71 0.90 -20.15
CA ALA A 244 2.70 1.95 -20.04
C ALA A 244 2.71 2.64 -18.67
N LEU A 245 2.91 1.86 -17.58
CA LEU A 245 2.90 2.36 -16.21
C LEU A 245 4.08 3.30 -15.92
N MET A 246 5.21 3.17 -16.64
CA MET A 246 6.37 4.07 -16.53
C MET A 246 6.05 5.53 -16.90
N ALA A 247 4.98 5.77 -17.66
CA ALA A 247 4.51 7.12 -17.96
C ALA A 247 4.09 7.92 -16.72
N CYS A 248 3.93 7.29 -15.54
CA CYS A 248 3.81 8.02 -14.27
C CYS A 248 4.99 8.98 -14.03
N HIS A 249 6.16 8.73 -14.63
CA HIS A 249 7.31 9.63 -14.56
C HIS A 249 7.13 10.91 -15.41
N SER A 250 6.07 11.06 -16.21
CA SER A 250 5.74 12.34 -16.89
C SER A 250 5.34 13.47 -15.93
N VAL A 251 5.01 13.12 -14.67
CA VAL A 251 4.54 14.02 -13.62
C VAL A 251 5.41 13.96 -12.38
N GLY A 252 5.24 14.94 -11.51
CA GLY A 252 5.98 15.05 -10.26
C GLY A 252 7.42 15.53 -10.45
N GLU A 253 8.17 15.49 -9.36
CA GLU A 253 9.53 15.99 -9.28
C GLU A 253 10.36 15.21 -8.25
N PHE A 254 11.68 15.35 -8.36
CA PHE A 254 12.65 14.82 -7.41
C PHE A 254 12.64 15.67 -6.15
N HIS A 255 12.89 15.03 -5.00
CA HIS A 255 12.91 15.71 -3.70
C HIS A 255 14.19 15.37 -2.95
N GLU A 256 14.76 16.36 -2.25
CA GLU A 256 16.10 16.23 -1.68
C GLU A 256 16.20 15.16 -0.58
N HIS A 257 15.20 15.08 0.30
CA HIS A 257 15.11 14.10 1.38
C HIS A 257 14.73 12.68 0.90
N VAL A 258 14.46 12.54 -0.39
CA VAL A 258 13.96 11.33 -1.05
C VAL A 258 15.05 10.76 -1.95
N SER A 259 15.39 11.47 -3.03
CA SER A 259 16.36 11.08 -4.06
C SER A 259 17.69 11.83 -3.96
N GLY A 260 17.80 12.84 -3.09
CA GLY A 260 19.01 13.67 -2.96
C GLY A 260 19.10 14.84 -3.95
N LEU A 261 18.05 15.08 -4.74
CA LEU A 261 17.97 16.13 -5.75
C LEU A 261 16.70 16.96 -5.53
N ASP A 262 16.76 18.26 -5.81
CA ASP A 262 15.62 19.17 -5.67
C ASP A 262 15.38 19.96 -6.97
N ASN A 263 14.13 20.36 -7.22
CA ASN A 263 13.70 21.13 -8.40
C ASN A 263 14.05 20.48 -9.76
N VAL A 264 14.13 19.16 -9.81
CA VAL A 264 14.42 18.36 -11.01
C VAL A 264 13.22 17.46 -11.31
N THR A 265 12.98 17.16 -12.59
CA THR A 265 11.87 16.31 -13.04
C THR A 265 12.40 15.26 -14.01
N HIS A 266 11.61 14.25 -14.36
CA HIS A 266 12.06 13.28 -15.38
C HIS A 266 12.04 13.86 -16.80
N ILE A 267 11.05 14.70 -17.13
CA ILE A 267 10.86 15.17 -18.52
C ILE A 267 10.67 16.69 -18.67
N GLY A 268 10.89 17.47 -17.61
CA GLY A 268 10.76 18.93 -17.62
C GLY A 268 9.33 19.47 -17.42
N SER A 269 8.34 18.59 -17.29
CA SER A 269 6.95 18.87 -16.89
C SER A 269 6.61 18.19 -15.56
N ARG A 270 5.56 18.68 -14.88
CA ARG A 270 5.14 18.20 -13.55
C ARG A 270 3.67 17.82 -13.43
N TYR A 271 2.80 18.42 -14.24
CA TYR A 271 1.35 18.45 -13.98
C TYR A 271 0.48 17.88 -15.12
N HIS A 272 1.08 17.11 -16.03
CA HIS A 272 0.35 16.45 -17.11
C HIS A 272 0.81 15.01 -17.30
N LEU A 273 -0.02 14.05 -16.87
CA LEU A 273 0.26 12.62 -17.00
C LEU A 273 -0.11 12.17 -18.42
N SER A 274 0.89 11.92 -19.25
CA SER A 274 0.72 11.71 -20.70
C SER A 274 1.80 10.81 -21.30
N ASN A 275 1.64 10.45 -22.57
CA ASN A 275 2.64 9.71 -23.34
C ASN A 275 3.88 10.55 -23.73
N GLU A 276 3.92 11.83 -23.35
CA GLU A 276 5.09 12.71 -23.56
C GLU A 276 6.36 12.14 -22.92
N TYR A 277 6.23 11.30 -21.90
CA TYR A 277 7.35 10.58 -21.33
C TYR A 277 8.09 9.70 -22.36
N PHE A 278 7.36 8.96 -23.21
CA PHE A 278 7.99 8.13 -24.24
C PHE A 278 8.58 8.94 -25.38
N LYS A 279 7.90 10.02 -25.79
CA LYS A 279 8.43 10.98 -26.78
C LYS A 279 9.75 11.59 -26.29
N PHE A 280 9.78 12.00 -25.03
CA PHE A 280 10.97 12.54 -24.37
C PHE A 280 12.15 11.55 -24.40
N LEU A 281 11.91 10.29 -24.07
CA LEU A 281 12.95 9.26 -24.07
C LEU A 281 13.57 9.08 -25.47
N LEU A 282 12.73 8.96 -26.50
CA LEU A 282 13.17 8.78 -27.89
C LEU A 282 13.91 10.03 -28.41
N ASP A 283 13.38 11.22 -28.16
CA ASP A 283 13.97 12.49 -28.62
C ASP A 283 15.33 12.78 -27.99
N ASN A 284 15.60 12.20 -26.82
CA ASN A 284 16.83 12.42 -26.06
C ASN A 284 17.72 11.17 -25.97
N GLU A 285 17.41 10.14 -26.76
CA GLU A 285 18.27 8.97 -26.90
C GLU A 285 19.68 9.40 -27.34
N GLY A 286 20.71 8.92 -26.64
CA GLY A 286 22.11 9.31 -26.86
C GLY A 286 22.52 10.67 -26.30
N LYS A 287 21.61 11.45 -25.69
CA LYS A 287 21.92 12.74 -25.04
C LYS A 287 22.04 12.65 -23.52
N PHE A 288 21.80 11.47 -22.96
CA PHE A 288 21.91 11.20 -21.53
C PHE A 288 23.38 11.01 -21.12
N PHE A 289 23.82 11.74 -20.11
CA PHE A 289 25.13 11.58 -19.49
C PHE A 289 24.99 11.21 -18.01
N ASP A 290 25.98 10.50 -17.46
CA ASP A 290 25.95 10.09 -16.06
C ASP A 290 25.98 11.30 -15.13
N MET A 291 25.21 11.23 -14.05
CA MET A 291 25.10 12.30 -13.07
C MET A 291 25.33 11.76 -11.67
N GLU A 292 26.29 12.37 -10.98
CA GLU A 292 26.50 12.14 -9.55
C GLU A 292 25.61 13.07 -8.73
N VAL A 293 24.95 12.51 -7.70
CA VAL A 293 24.16 13.30 -6.76
C VAL A 293 25.10 13.87 -5.69
N PRO A 294 25.24 15.21 -5.58
CA PRO A 294 26.11 15.80 -4.58
C PRO A 294 25.54 15.60 -3.17
N ARG A 295 26.42 15.37 -2.19
CA ARG A 295 26.05 15.34 -0.77
C ARG A 295 25.79 16.77 -0.27
N THR A 296 24.61 17.01 0.28
CA THR A 296 24.18 18.29 0.87
C THR A 296 23.82 18.10 2.36
N GLU A 297 23.55 19.20 3.07
CA GLU A 297 23.11 19.14 4.48
C GLU A 297 21.70 18.56 4.60
N GLU A 298 20.88 18.79 3.58
CA GLU A 298 19.48 18.42 3.50
C GLU A 298 19.31 16.93 3.11
N ASN A 299 20.24 16.37 2.33
CA ASN A 299 20.21 14.95 1.94
C ASN A 299 21.12 14.03 2.78
N LYS A 300 21.75 14.55 3.85
CA LYS A 300 22.69 13.78 4.70
C LYS A 300 22.07 12.54 5.38
N GLU A 301 20.75 12.53 5.56
CA GLU A 301 20.03 11.40 6.15
C GLU A 301 19.83 10.22 5.17
N ILE A 302 20.13 10.43 3.89
CA ILE A 302 20.15 9.37 2.88
C ILE A 302 21.48 8.62 2.99
N LYS A 303 21.44 7.43 3.60
CA LYS A 303 22.62 6.58 3.86
C LYS A 303 23.49 6.35 2.62
N ARG A 304 22.86 6.08 1.48
CA ARG A 304 23.51 5.90 0.18
C ARG A 304 22.78 6.72 -0.86
N LEU A 305 23.44 7.73 -1.42
CA LEU A 305 22.88 8.49 -2.54
C LEU A 305 22.81 7.61 -3.79
N PRO A 306 21.82 7.84 -4.66
CA PRO A 306 21.74 7.18 -5.95
C PRO A 306 23.00 7.43 -6.78
N LYS A 307 23.41 6.41 -7.52
CA LYS A 307 24.58 6.44 -8.41
C LYS A 307 24.24 6.16 -9.86
N ASP A 308 23.04 5.62 -10.11
CA ASP A 308 22.62 5.20 -11.44
C ASP A 308 21.80 6.28 -12.16
N PHE A 309 21.86 7.55 -11.74
CA PHE A 309 21.14 8.61 -12.42
C PHE A 309 21.84 9.06 -13.71
N VAL A 310 21.01 9.36 -14.69
CA VAL A 310 21.40 9.96 -15.97
C VAL A 310 20.67 11.27 -16.13
N CYS A 311 21.30 12.21 -16.81
CA CYS A 311 20.81 13.58 -16.93
C CYS A 311 20.84 14.05 -18.39
N THR A 312 19.90 14.92 -18.73
CA THR A 312 19.93 15.72 -19.95
C THR A 312 19.32 17.11 -19.69
N TYR A 313 19.64 18.08 -20.55
CA TYR A 313 19.18 19.46 -20.42
C TYR A 313 18.32 19.85 -21.61
N VAL A 314 17.04 20.14 -21.37
CA VAL A 314 16.06 20.32 -22.44
C VAL A 314 15.31 21.63 -22.28
N VAL A 315 15.06 22.29 -23.41
CA VAL A 315 14.27 23.52 -23.45
C VAL A 315 12.80 23.08 -23.51
N THR A 316 12.01 23.46 -22.51
CA THR A 316 10.59 23.09 -22.44
C THR A 316 9.70 24.31 -22.53
N GLY A 317 8.74 24.28 -23.46
CA GLY A 317 7.82 25.39 -23.71
C GLY A 317 8.49 26.60 -24.36
N LYS A 318 7.97 27.80 -24.05
CA LYS A 318 8.41 29.08 -24.66
C LYS A 318 9.66 29.70 -24.01
N SER A 319 10.15 29.13 -22.90
CA SER A 319 11.33 29.65 -22.22
C SER A 319 12.59 29.21 -22.95
N SER A 320 13.57 30.10 -23.12
CA SER A 320 14.90 29.75 -23.63
C SER A 320 15.78 29.04 -22.59
N LYS A 321 15.33 28.95 -21.32
CA LYS A 321 16.10 28.32 -20.24
C LYS A 321 15.99 26.80 -20.34
N LYS A 322 17.15 26.13 -20.35
CA LYS A 322 17.22 24.67 -20.26
C LYS A 322 16.80 24.22 -18.86
N LYS A 323 15.95 23.19 -18.80
CA LYS A 323 15.61 22.49 -17.56
C LYS A 323 16.42 21.20 -17.47
N GLN A 324 16.85 20.89 -16.26
CA GLN A 324 17.50 19.62 -15.95
C GLN A 324 16.44 18.52 -15.88
N CYS A 325 16.68 17.42 -16.59
CA CYS A 325 15.82 16.25 -16.62
C CYS A 325 16.63 15.02 -16.23
N VAL A 326 16.12 14.21 -15.30
CA VAL A 326 16.87 13.10 -14.68
C VAL A 326 16.05 11.82 -14.69
N LEU A 327 16.69 10.71 -15.05
CA LEU A 327 16.11 9.38 -15.03
C LEU A 327 17.10 8.38 -14.41
N ASN A 328 16.61 7.18 -14.06
CA ASN A 328 17.49 6.06 -13.76
C ASN A 328 18.07 5.47 -15.05
N ARG A 329 19.39 5.17 -15.05
CA ARG A 329 20.09 4.47 -16.14
C ARG A 329 19.40 3.15 -16.47
N ARG A 330 19.07 2.38 -15.43
CA ARG A 330 18.37 1.08 -15.56
C ARG A 330 17.02 1.21 -16.24
N GLU A 331 16.31 2.31 -16.01
CA GLU A 331 15.02 2.60 -16.67
C GLU A 331 15.21 2.94 -18.15
N VAL A 332 16.18 3.80 -18.47
CA VAL A 332 16.52 4.13 -19.85
C VAL A 332 16.97 2.88 -20.62
N ASP A 333 17.84 2.06 -20.01
CA ASP A 333 18.36 0.84 -20.64
C ASP A 333 17.26 -0.22 -20.82
N ALA A 334 16.37 -0.38 -19.84
CA ALA A 334 15.23 -1.30 -19.95
C ALA A 334 14.24 -0.87 -21.05
N LEU A 335 13.97 0.44 -21.18
CA LEU A 335 12.98 0.96 -22.13
C LEU A 335 13.53 1.09 -23.56
N LEU A 336 14.77 1.53 -23.72
CA LEU A 336 15.36 1.82 -25.04
C LEU A 336 16.30 0.72 -25.54
N GLY A 337 16.95 -0.01 -24.64
CA GLY A 337 17.92 -1.07 -24.97
C GLY A 337 17.29 -2.45 -25.19
N ASN A 338 16.13 -2.74 -24.58
CA ASN A 338 15.40 -3.99 -24.80
C ASN A 338 14.48 -3.88 -26.01
N THR A 339 14.68 -4.71 -27.04
CA THR A 339 13.92 -4.67 -28.30
C THR A 339 12.40 -4.79 -28.11
N SER A 340 11.95 -5.62 -27.17
CA SER A 340 10.51 -5.82 -26.91
C SER A 340 9.88 -4.60 -26.25
N TRP A 341 10.55 -4.04 -25.24
CA TRP A 341 10.05 -2.84 -24.55
C TRP A 341 10.14 -1.61 -25.45
N ARG A 342 11.22 -1.48 -26.23
CA ARG A 342 11.39 -0.41 -27.20
C ARG A 342 10.23 -0.34 -28.20
N ALA A 343 9.75 -1.48 -28.68
CA ALA A 343 8.60 -1.52 -29.59
C ALA A 343 7.34 -0.91 -28.93
N PHE A 344 7.11 -1.13 -27.63
CA PHE A 344 6.03 -0.48 -26.90
C PHE A 344 6.29 1.01 -26.63
N VAL A 345 7.53 1.41 -26.37
CA VAL A 345 7.91 2.82 -26.22
C VAL A 345 7.61 3.59 -27.51
N GLU A 346 8.03 3.07 -28.66
CA GLU A 346 7.76 3.66 -29.97
C GLU A 346 6.26 3.70 -30.28
N LEU A 347 5.55 2.60 -30.00
CA LEU A 347 4.09 2.53 -30.16
C LEU A 347 3.37 3.57 -29.31
N PHE A 348 3.69 3.65 -28.01
CA PHE A 348 3.03 4.57 -27.08
C PHE A 348 3.41 6.02 -27.32
N ALA A 349 4.62 6.31 -27.81
CA ALA A 349 4.99 7.65 -28.25
C ALA A 349 4.15 8.12 -29.45
N ALA A 350 3.81 7.21 -30.36
CA ALA A 350 3.02 7.51 -31.57
C ALA A 350 1.50 7.44 -31.35
N ASP A 351 1.02 6.58 -30.44
CA ASP A 351 -0.40 6.29 -30.23
C ASP A 351 -0.77 6.45 -28.74
N GLU A 352 -1.27 7.65 -28.41
CA GLU A 352 -1.70 8.01 -27.05
C GLU A 352 -2.92 7.18 -26.59
N ALA A 353 -3.79 6.75 -27.51
CA ALA A 353 -4.97 5.97 -27.18
C ALA A 353 -4.58 4.55 -26.75
N GLN A 354 -3.64 3.92 -27.47
CA GLN A 354 -3.09 2.62 -27.07
C GLN A 354 -2.35 2.70 -25.74
N TRP A 355 -1.55 3.75 -25.54
CA TRP A 355 -0.93 3.99 -24.23
C TRP A 355 -1.97 4.14 -23.12
N SER A 356 -2.97 5.00 -23.29
CA SER A 356 -4.01 5.24 -22.27
C SER A 356 -4.74 3.96 -21.90
N LYS A 357 -5.06 3.11 -22.88
CA LYS A 357 -5.71 1.81 -22.63
C LYS A 357 -4.81 0.88 -21.81
N ALA A 358 -3.55 0.74 -22.19
CA ALA A 358 -2.59 -0.09 -21.47
C ALA A 358 -2.31 0.45 -20.06
N PHE A 359 -2.19 1.76 -19.91
CA PHE A 359 -1.98 2.44 -18.63
C PHE A 359 -3.14 2.19 -17.66
N GLN A 360 -4.39 2.41 -18.10
CA GLN A 360 -5.55 2.22 -17.23
C GLN A 360 -5.70 0.75 -16.78
N SER A 361 -5.40 -0.20 -17.67
CA SER A 361 -5.32 -1.64 -17.32
C SER A 361 -4.23 -1.91 -16.28
N ALA A 362 -3.01 -1.42 -16.52
CA ALA A 362 -1.87 -1.60 -15.63
C ALA A 362 -2.11 -1.00 -14.23
N PHE A 363 -2.61 0.23 -14.20
CA PHE A 363 -2.87 0.96 -12.97
C PHE A 363 -3.96 0.30 -12.14
N THR A 364 -5.03 -0.18 -12.79
CA THR A 364 -6.11 -0.94 -12.13
C THR A 364 -5.56 -2.23 -11.51
N LYS A 365 -4.78 -3.02 -12.27
CA LYS A 365 -4.15 -4.23 -11.74
C LYS A 365 -3.23 -3.92 -10.55
N MET A 366 -2.43 -2.85 -10.63
CA MET A 366 -1.53 -2.44 -9.55
C MET A 366 -2.28 -2.10 -8.24
N ILE A 367 -3.35 -1.31 -8.31
CA ILE A 367 -4.10 -0.90 -7.11
C ILE A 367 -5.00 -2.01 -6.53
N GLU A 368 -5.24 -3.07 -7.30
CA GLU A 368 -5.96 -4.27 -6.87
C GLU A 368 -5.02 -5.44 -6.50
N SER A 369 -3.72 -5.32 -6.80
CA SER A 369 -2.77 -6.41 -6.66
C SER A 369 -2.67 -6.88 -5.21
N ASN A 370 -2.62 -8.20 -5.04
CA ASN A 370 -2.43 -8.89 -3.76
C ASN A 370 -3.55 -8.65 -2.72
N PHE A 371 -4.69 -8.08 -3.12
CA PHE A 371 -5.91 -8.10 -2.32
C PHE A 371 -6.77 -9.32 -2.65
N LYS A 372 -7.56 -9.75 -1.66
CA LYS A 372 -8.52 -10.85 -1.80
C LYS A 372 -9.92 -10.29 -1.59
N ARG A 373 -10.90 -10.83 -2.33
CA ARG A 373 -12.34 -10.54 -2.16
C ARG A 373 -12.68 -9.05 -2.30
N LEU A 374 -12.08 -8.37 -3.29
CA LEU A 374 -12.51 -7.03 -3.67
C LEU A 374 -13.93 -7.06 -4.25
N ARG A 375 -14.72 -6.03 -3.97
CA ARG A 375 -16.14 -5.95 -4.33
C ARG A 375 -16.38 -4.87 -5.37
N PHE A 376 -17.32 -5.11 -6.27
CA PHE A 376 -17.77 -4.06 -7.18
C PHE A 376 -18.39 -2.90 -6.39
N TYR A 377 -18.00 -1.68 -6.75
CA TYR A 377 -18.60 -0.50 -6.17
C TYR A 377 -20.01 -0.30 -6.75
N LYS A 378 -20.98 -0.06 -5.86
CA LYS A 378 -22.32 0.40 -6.18
C LYS A 378 -22.54 1.66 -5.35
N GLU A 379 -22.98 2.74 -5.98
CA GLU A 379 -23.26 3.99 -5.26
C GLU A 379 -24.30 3.72 -4.16
N PRO A 380 -24.04 4.12 -2.91
CA PRO A 380 -25.00 3.89 -1.84
C PRO A 380 -26.28 4.68 -2.10
N SER A 381 -27.43 4.02 -1.97
CA SER A 381 -28.73 4.70 -2.01
C SER A 381 -28.85 5.61 -0.80
N LYS A 382 -28.99 6.93 -1.04
CA LYS A 382 -29.09 7.96 0.01
C LYS A 382 -30.10 7.66 1.10
#